data_AF-A0A8C9CX76-F1
#
_entry.id   AF-A0A8C9CX76-F1
#
_cell.length_a   1.000
_cell.length_b   1.000
_cell.length_c   1.000
_cell.angle_alpha   90.00
_cell.angle_beta   90.00
_cell.angle_gamma   90.00
#
_symmetry.space_group_name_H-M   'P 1'
#
loop_
_entity.id
_entity.type
_entity.pdbx_description
1 polymer ?
#
loop_
_entity_poly.entity_id
_entity_poly.type
_entity_poly.pdbx_seq_one_letter_code
_entity_poly.pdbx_strand_id
1 'polypeptide(L)' 'MLRFLVLATLVLYGHSTQDFPETNARVVGGTEARKNSWPSQISLQYLSGGKWYHTCGGTLIRQNWVMTAAHCVDR' A
#
# COMPACT_ATOMS: atom_id res chain seq x y z
N MET A 1 -34.85 -24.35 -14.31
CA MET A 1 -34.65 -23.35 -15.40
C MET A 1 -34.19 -22.01 -14.82
N LEU A 2 -35.03 -21.27 -14.08
CA LEU A 2 -34.69 -19.94 -13.54
C LEU A 2 -33.49 -19.92 -12.56
N ARG A 3 -33.36 -20.94 -11.70
CA ARG A 3 -32.22 -21.07 -10.76
C ARG A 3 -30.86 -21.23 -11.47
N PHE A 4 -30.83 -21.94 -12.60
CA PHE A 4 -29.60 -22.09 -13.39
C PHE A 4 -29.20 -20.79 -14.08
N LEU A 5 -30.18 -19.99 -14.52
CA LEU A 5 -29.93 -18.67 -15.10
C LEU A 5 -29.39 -17.67 -14.07
N VAL A 6 -29.93 -17.65 -12.85
CA VAL A 6 -29.45 -16.78 -11.77
C VAL A 6 -28.01 -17.13 -11.34
N LEU A 7 -27.70 -18.42 -11.22
CA LEU A 7 -26.34 -18.88 -10.93
C LEU A 7 -25.36 -18.54 -12.06
N ALA A 8 -25.76 -18.73 -13.32
CA ALA A 8 -24.94 -18.36 -14.48
C ALA A 8 -24.66 -16.85 -14.52
N THR A 9 -25.64 -16.00 -14.19
CA THR A 9 -25.42 -14.56 -14.09
C THR A 9 -24.46 -14.18 -12.96
N LEU A 10 -24.56 -14.80 -11.79
CA LEU A 10 -23.64 -14.52 -10.68
C LEU A 10 -22.20 -14.90 -11.00
N VAL A 11 -21.97 -15.98 -11.74
CA VAL A 11 -20.63 -16.38 -12.20
C VAL A 11 -20.09 -15.40 -13.26
N LEU A 12 -20.94 -14.93 -14.17
CA LEU A 12 -20.55 -13.97 -15.22
C LEU A 12 -20.31 -12.55 -14.68
N TYR A 13 -21.01 -12.13 -13.62
CA TYR A 13 -20.83 -10.83 -12.98
C TYR A 13 -19.81 -10.84 -11.83
N GLY A 14 -19.41 -12.01 -11.33
CA GLY A 14 -18.86 -12.16 -9.98
C GLY A 14 -17.41 -12.58 -9.82
N HIS A 15 -16.58 -12.64 -10.87
CA HIS A 15 -15.14 -12.84 -10.70
C HIS A 15 -14.32 -11.71 -11.30
N SER A 16 -14.30 -10.58 -10.59
CA SER A 16 -13.12 -9.71 -10.58
C SER A 16 -12.18 -10.23 -9.48
N THR A 17 -11.51 -11.35 -9.73
CA THR A 17 -10.25 -11.59 -9.03
C THR A 17 -9.28 -10.58 -9.63
N GLN A 18 -9.06 -9.46 -8.94
CA GLN A 18 -7.84 -8.69 -9.18
C GLN A 18 -6.70 -9.58 -8.68
N ASP A 19 -6.25 -10.51 -9.52
CA ASP A 19 -4.90 -11.03 -9.45
C ASP A 19 -4.01 -9.81 -9.72
N PHE A 20 -3.75 -9.03 -8.68
CA PHE A 20 -2.55 -8.22 -8.66
C PHE A 20 -1.45 -9.27 -8.67
N PRO A 21 -0.71 -9.44 -9.79
CA PRO A 21 0.46 -10.28 -9.70
C PRO A 21 1.28 -9.70 -8.54
N GLU A 22 1.73 -10.56 -7.64
CA GLU A 22 2.80 -10.30 -6.68
C GLU A 22 4.10 -10.01 -7.48
N THR A 23 4.04 -9.05 -8.42
CA THR A 23 5.20 -8.31 -8.82
C THR A 23 5.60 -7.61 -7.54
N ASN A 24 6.60 -8.17 -6.87
CA ASN A 24 7.38 -7.45 -5.89
C ASN A 24 7.74 -6.10 -6.52
N ALA A 25 6.92 -5.08 -6.31
CA ALA A 25 7.05 -3.73 -6.85
C ALA A 25 8.14 -2.98 -6.08
N ARG A 26 9.19 -3.71 -5.72
CA ARG A 26 10.38 -3.17 -5.13
C ARG A 26 11.06 -2.38 -6.24
N VAL A 27 11.38 -1.13 -5.95
CA VAL A 27 12.25 -0.35 -6.82
C VAL A 27 13.63 -1.03 -6.82
N VAL A 28 13.92 -1.82 -7.85
CA VAL A 28 15.20 -2.48 -8.06
C VAL A 28 15.94 -1.70 -9.15
N GLY A 29 17.17 -1.26 -8.86
CA GLY A 29 17.97 -0.47 -9.80
C GLY A 29 17.65 1.02 -9.84
N GLY A 30 16.98 1.57 -8.84
CA GLY A 30 16.81 3.02 -8.69
C GLY A 30 18.12 3.75 -8.35
N THR A 31 18.11 5.08 -8.42
CA THR A 31 19.24 5.94 -8.01
C THR A 31 18.94 6.66 -6.71
N GLU A 32 19.98 7.11 -6.02
CA GLU A 32 19.81 8.00 -4.87
C GLU A 32 19.02 9.26 -5.27
N ALA A 33 18.02 9.61 -4.47
CA ALA A 33 17.22 10.80 -4.71
C ALA A 33 18.06 12.05 -4.41
N ARG A 34 17.93 13.09 -5.25
CA ARG A 34 18.53 14.39 -4.93
C ARG A 34 17.97 14.89 -3.60
N LYS A 35 18.85 15.38 -2.72
CA LYS A 35 18.45 15.90 -1.40
C LYS A 35 17.25 16.84 -1.51
N ASN A 36 16.22 16.57 -0.70
CA ASN A 36 14.96 17.32 -0.62
C ASN A 36 14.12 17.37 -1.92
N SER A 37 14.37 16.53 -2.93
CA SER A 37 13.54 16.51 -4.16
C SER A 37 12.11 15.99 -3.93
N TRP A 38 11.90 15.26 -2.84
CA TRP A 38 10.61 14.69 -2.45
C TRP A 38 10.25 15.16 -1.03
N PRO A 39 9.92 16.45 -0.84
CA PRO A 39 9.76 17.05 0.49
C PRO A 39 8.58 16.49 1.28
N SER A 40 7.62 15.84 0.61
CA SER A 40 6.49 15.18 1.25
C SER A 40 6.82 13.78 1.78
N GLN A 41 7.97 13.20 1.42
CA GLN A 41 8.36 11.87 1.86
C GLN A 41 8.67 11.86 3.36
N ILE A 42 8.10 10.91 4.09
CA ILE A 42 8.38 10.71 5.51
C ILE A 42 8.92 9.30 5.79
N SER A 43 9.52 9.13 6.97
CA SER A 43 9.93 7.85 7.54
C SER A 43 9.10 7.56 8.78
N LEU A 44 8.18 6.59 8.68
CA LEU A 44 7.40 6.11 9.83
C LEU A 44 8.28 5.15 10.64
N GLN A 45 8.37 5.39 11.95
CA GLN A 45 9.27 4.66 12.84
C GLN A 45 8.55 4.17 14.10
N TYR A 46 8.98 3.02 14.61
CA TYR A 46 8.55 2.50 15.91
C TYR A 46 9.72 2.48 16.90
N LEU A 47 9.41 2.63 18.19
CA LEU A 47 10.39 2.57 19.27
C LEU A 47 10.51 1.12 19.76
N SER A 48 11.74 0.60 19.79
CA SER A 48 12.04 -0.72 20.36
C SER A 48 13.42 -0.69 21.03
N GLY A 49 13.54 -1.23 22.24
CA GLY A 49 14.83 -1.28 22.96
C GLY A 49 15.54 0.08 23.08
N GLY A 50 14.79 1.18 23.22
CA GLY A 50 15.33 2.54 23.31
C GLY A 50 15.83 3.15 21.99
N LYS A 51 15.55 2.53 20.85
CA LYS A 51 15.94 3.02 19.51
C LYS A 51 14.75 3.08 18.56
N TRP A 52 14.80 4.01 17.63
CA TRP A 52 13.79 4.16 16.56
C TRP A 52 14.19 3.35 15.33
N TYR A 53 13.22 2.64 14.76
CA TYR A 53 13.41 1.80 13.59
C TYR A 53 12.39 2.14 12.51
N HIS A 54 12.86 2.31 11.28
CA HIS A 54 12.00 2.50 10.11
C HIS A 54 11.15 1.27 9.85
N THR A 55 9.86 1.49 9.57
CA THR A 55 8.93 0.43 9.19
C THR A 55 8.23 0.70 7.86
N CYS A 56 7.89 1.95 7.56
CA CYS A 56 7.11 2.30 6.38
C CYS A 56 7.42 3.74 5.91
N GLY A 57 7.06 4.02 4.66
CA GLY A 57 6.97 5.39 4.15
C GLY A 57 5.62 6.06 4.42
N GLY A 58 5.45 7.25 3.85
CA GLY A 58 4.20 8.00 3.84
C GLY A 58 4.36 9.32 3.11
N THR A 59 3.25 10.06 2.96
CA THR A 59 3.22 11.38 2.31
C THR A 59 2.62 12.41 3.27
N LEU A 60 3.33 13.50 3.54
CA LEU A 60 2.78 14.68 4.21
C LEU A 60 1.77 15.36 3.28
N ILE A 61 0.49 15.26 3.60
CA ILE A 61 -0.60 15.80 2.75
C ILE A 61 -1.10 17.16 3.23
N ARG A 62 -0.96 17.44 4.53
CA ARG A 62 -1.23 18.74 5.18
C ARG A 62 -0.33 18.88 6.40
N GLN A 63 -0.27 20.09 6.96
CA GLN A 63 0.38 20.30 8.25
C GLN A 63 -0.19 19.31 9.27
N ASN A 64 0.71 18.53 9.89
CA ASN A 64 0.40 17.49 10.88
C ASN A 64 -0.42 16.28 10.37
N TRP A 65 -0.62 16.11 9.06
CA TRP A 65 -1.35 14.96 8.49
C TRP A 65 -0.49 14.20 7.48
N VAL A 66 -0.25 12.93 7.78
CA VAL A 66 0.47 11.98 6.91
C VAL A 66 -0.48 10.90 6.41
N MET A 67 -0.43 10.64 5.11
CA MET A 67 -1.07 9.48 4.48
C MET A 67 -0.08 8.33 4.38
N THR A 68 -0.48 7.12 4.76
CA THR A 68 0.31 5.88 4.67
C THR A 68 -0.61 4.68 4.44
N ALA A 69 -0.05 3.49 4.24
CA ALA A 69 -0.83 2.26 4.09
C ALA A 69 -1.45 1.84 5.43
N ALA A 70 -2.67 1.30 5.41
CA ALA A 70 -3.37 0.86 6.63
C ALA A 70 -2.56 -0.17 7.43
N HIS A 71 -1.94 -1.15 6.77
CA HIS A 71 -1.12 -2.18 7.41
C HIS A 71 0.16 -1.64 8.09
N CYS A 72 0.52 -0.37 7.84
CA CYS A 72 1.65 0.26 8.53
C CYS A 72 1.28 0.78 9.92
N VAL A 73 -0.03 0.90 10.23
CA VAL A 73 -0.54 1.46 11.50
C VAL A 73 -1.48 0.51 12.24
N ASP A 74 -2.10 -0.44 11.55
CA ASP A 74 -2.99 -1.44 12.12
C ASP A 74 -2.41 -2.83 11.83
N ARG A 75 -2.04 -3.57 12.89
CA ARG A 75 -1.52 -4.94 12.82
C ARG A 75 -2.50 -5.91 13.44
#